data_AF-A0A920P445-F1
#
_entry.id   AF-A0A920P445-F1
#
_cell.length_a   1.000
_cell.length_b   1.000
_cell.length_c   1.000
_cell.angle_alpha   90.00
_cell.angle_beta   90.00
_cell.angle_gamma   90.00
#
_symmetry.space_group_name_H-M   'P 1'
#
loop_
_entity.id
_entity.type
_entity.pdbx_description
1 polymer ?
#
loop_
_entity_poly.entity_id
_entity_poly.type
_entity_poly.pdbx_seq_one_letter_code
_entity_poly.pdbx_strand_id
1 'polypeptide(L)' 'MALFSVNLAILNLLPIPVLDGGHLAFLLIEVYRGKELSFETRMRWSQVGFLILIGIMVLALSNDFVRLLGF' A
#
# COMPACT_ATOMS: atom_id res chain seq x y z
N MET A 1 -20.20 12.40 -4.17
CA MET A 1 -19.71 11.09 -4.68
C MET A 1 -18.38 11.20 -5.42
N ALA A 2 -18.20 12.13 -6.37
CA ALA A 2 -16.93 12.25 -7.12
C ALA A 2 -15.68 12.50 -6.26
N LEU A 3 -15.76 13.33 -5.20
CA LEU A 3 -14.61 13.67 -4.36
C LEU A 3 -14.03 12.47 -3.59
N PHE A 4 -14.88 11.58 -3.05
CA PHE A 4 -14.42 10.37 -2.37
C PHE A 4 -13.75 9.41 -3.34
N SER A 5 -14.30 9.25 -4.55
CA SER A 5 -13.72 8.42 -5.60
C SER A 5 -12.34 8.94 -6.03
N VAL A 6 -12.19 10.25 -6.20
CA VAL A 6 -10.90 10.88 -6.53
C VAL A 6 -9.89 10.68 -5.39
N ASN A 7 -10.30 10.82 -4.13
CA ASN A 7 -9.42 10.61 -2.99
C ASN A 7 -8.93 9.14 -2.92
N LEU A 8 -9.84 8.18 -3.09
CA LEU A 8 -9.50 6.76 -3.18
C LEU A 8 -8.58 6.45 -4.34
N ALA A 9 -8.82 7.02 -5.52
CA ALA A 9 -7.95 6.86 -6.68
C ALA A 9 -6.53 7.38 -6.41
N ILE A 10 -6.40 8.55 -5.77
CA ILE A 10 -5.09 9.11 -5.40
C ILE A 10 -4.38 8.22 -4.38
N LEU A 11 -5.08 7.74 -3.35
CA LEU A 11 -4.51 6.84 -2.34
C LEU A 11 -4.07 5.51 -2.95
N ASN A 12 -4.87 4.93 -3.85
CA ASN A 12 -4.53 3.69 -4.54
C ASN A 12 -3.36 3.85 -5.51
N LEU A 13 -3.11 5.04 -6.06
CA LEU A 13 -1.97 5.32 -6.93
C LEU A 13 -0.64 5.49 -6.19
N LEU A 14 -0.65 5.54 -4.86
CA LEU A 14 0.59 5.60 -4.07
C LEU A 14 1.42 4.33 -4.29
N PRO A 15 2.77 4.43 -4.31
CA PRO A 15 3.67 3.30 -4.54
C PRO A 15 3.81 2.43 -3.28
N ILE A 16 2.69 1.99 -2.71
CA ILE A 16 2.63 1.14 -1.53
C ILE A 16 2.40 -0.29 -2.01
N PRO A 17 3.25 -1.27 -1.65
CA PRO A 17 3.02 -2.66 -2.02
C PRO A 17 1.68 -3.12 -1.44
N VAL A 18 0.91 -3.91 -2.20
CA VAL A 18 -0.50 -4.33 -1.97
C VAL A 18 -1.56 -3.38 -2.57
N LEU A 19 -1.24 -2.11 -2.85
CA LEU A 19 -2.12 -1.18 -3.55
C LEU A 19 -1.89 -1.20 -5.07
N ASP A 20 -2.88 -0.75 -5.85
CA ASP A 20 -2.82 -0.72 -7.33
C ASP A 20 -1.58 0.06 -7.84
N GLY A 21 -1.22 1.14 -7.16
CA GLY A 21 -0.04 1.97 -7.42
C GLY A 21 1.28 1.28 -7.12
N GLY A 22 1.30 0.32 -6.20
CA GLY A 22 2.46 -0.56 -5.97
C GLY A 22 2.72 -1.49 -7.16
N HIS A 23 1.67 -2.02 -7.77
CA HIS A 23 1.78 -2.80 -9.01
C HIS A 23 2.27 -1.93 -10.18
N LEU A 24 1.76 -0.71 -10.28
CA LEU A 24 2.21 0.30 -11.24
C LEU A 24 3.69 0.65 -11.03
N ALA A 25 4.15 0.81 -9.79
CA ALA A 25 5.55 1.03 -9.46
C ALA A 25 6.43 -0.15 -9.88
N PHE A 26 6.00 -1.40 -9.66
CA PHE A 26 6.72 -2.56 -10.17
C PHE A 26 6.81 -2.57 -11.69
N LEU A 27 5.72 -2.23 -12.39
CA LEU A 27 5.72 -2.12 -13.84
C LEU A 27 6.70 -1.05 -14.34
N LEU A 28 6.74 0.12 -13.69
CA LEU A 28 7.69 1.18 -14.01
C LEU A 28 9.14 0.72 -13.82
N ILE A 29 9.41 -0.02 -12.74
CA ILE A 29 10.73 -0.63 -12.49
C ILE A 29 11.07 -1.65 -13.59
N GLU A 30 10.11 -2.44 -14.04
CA GLU A 30 10.32 -3.42 -15.12
C GLU A 30 10.59 -2.77 -16.46
N VAL A 31 9.86 -1.71 -16.79
CA VAL A 31 10.11 -0.90 -17.99
C VAL A 31 11.50 -0.30 -17.94
N TYR A 32 11.90 0.29 -16.80
CA TYR A 32 13.23 0.87 -16.63
C TYR A 32 14.35 -0.19 -16.70
N ARG A 33 14.13 -1.36 -16.11
CA ARG A 33 15.11 -2.46 -16.06
C ARG A 33 15.15 -3.30 -17.34
N GLY A 34 14.12 -3.19 -18.19
CA GLY A 34 13.92 -4.00 -19.39
C GLY A 34 13.76 -5.50 -19.12
N LYS A 35 13.52 -5.90 -17.85
CA LYS A 35 13.46 -7.30 -17.42
C LYS A 35 12.45 -7.46 -16.30
N GLU A 36 11.58 -8.46 -16.44
CA GLU A 36 10.57 -8.80 -15.44
C GLU A 36 11.18 -9.08 -14.07
N LEU A 37 10.53 -8.57 -13.02
CA LEU A 37 10.78 -8.91 -11.63
C LEU A 37 10.39 -10.36 -11.40
N SER A 38 11.29 -11.13 -10.80
CA SER A 38 10.98 -12.51 -10.46
C SER A 38 9.76 -12.58 -9.54
N PHE A 39 8.96 -13.63 -9.70
CA PHE A 39 7.77 -13.86 -8.88
C PHE A 39 8.09 -13.82 -7.38
N GLU A 40 9.21 -14.43 -6.96
CA GLU A 40 9.67 -14.38 -5.56
C GLU A 40 9.93 -12.95 -5.08
N THR A 41 10.53 -12.10 -5.92
CA THR A 41 10.82 -10.72 -5.56
C THR A 41 9.51 -9.96 -5.34
N ARG A 42 8.56 -10.05 -6.28
CA ARG A 42 7.24 -9.40 -6.12
C ARG A 42 6.50 -9.91 -4.88
N MET A 43 6.52 -11.21 -4.64
CA MET A 43 5.89 -11.83 -3.47
C MET A 43 6.49 -11.30 -2.17
N ARG A 44 7.82 -11.27 -2.05
CA ARG A 44 8.49 -10.75 -0.84
C ARG A 44 8.16 -9.27 -0.61
N TRP A 45 8.22 -8.43 -1.64
CA TRP A 45 7.86 -7.02 -1.51
C TRP A 45 6.40 -6.80 -1.13
N SER A 46 5.48 -7.59 -1.71
CA SER A 46 4.07 -7.56 -1.38
C SER A 46 3.82 -7.99 0.07
N GLN A 47 4.44 -9.08 0.54
CA GLN A 47 4.35 -9.55 1.92
C GLN A 47 4.88 -8.53 2.93
N VAL A 48 6.02 -7.90 2.63
CA VAL A 48 6.60 -6.85 3.46
C VAL A 48 5.65 -5.65 3.54
N GLY A 49 5.13 -5.18 2.40
CA GLY A 49 4.16 -4.08 2.39
C GLY A 49 2.87 -4.42 3.11
N PHE A 50 2.37 -5.66 2.95
CA PHE A 50 1.20 -6.16 3.67
C PHE A 50 1.40 -6.12 5.18
N LEU A 51 2.54 -6.62 5.66
CA LEU A 51 2.86 -6.63 7.08
C LEU A 51 2.96 -5.21 7.66
N ILE A 52 3.60 -4.28 6.92
CA ILE A 52 3.67 -2.87 7.30
C ILE A 52 2.27 -2.26 7.37
N LEU A 53 1.43 -2.53 6.37
CA LEU A 53 0.08 -1.97 6.28
C LEU A 53 -0.81 -2.48 7.42
N ILE A 54 -0.74 -3.78 7.74
CA ILE A 54 -1.40 -4.34 8.92
C ILE A 54 -0.87 -3.70 10.21
N GLY A 55 0.44 -3.52 10.34
CA GLY A 55 1.05 -2.87 11.51
C GLY A 55 0.52 -1.44 11.70
N ILE A 56 0.49 -0.64 10.63
CA ILE A 56 -0.06 0.72 10.65
C ILE A 56 -1.55 0.69 10.99
N MET A 57 -2.32 -0.23 10.41
CA MET A 57 -3.75 -0.37 10.67
C MET A 57 -4.03 -0.69 12.14
N VAL A 58 -3.26 -1.60 12.74
CA VAL A 58 -3.37 -1.93 14.17
C VAL A 58 -3.00 -0.73 15.05
N LEU A 59 -1.92 -0.01 14.71
CA LEU A 59 -1.53 1.20 15.44
C LEU A 59 -2.59 2.30 15.35
N ALA A 60 -3.11 2.57 14.16
CA ALA A 60 -4.16 3.55 13.93
C ALA A 60 -5.43 3.18 14.68
N LEU A 61 -5.87 1.93 14.58
CA LEU A 61 -7.05 1.43 15.30
C LEU A 61 -6.86 1.52 16.82
N SER A 62 -5.67 1.14 17.33
CA SER A 62 -5.36 1.26 18.76
C SER A 62 -5.40 2.72 19.22
N ASN A 63 -4.83 3.63 18.43
CA ASN A 63 -4.88 5.07 18.70
C ASN A 63 -6.31 5.61 18.68
N ASP A 64 -7.13 5.16 17.73
CA ASP A 64 -8.55 5.52 17.66
C ASP A 64 -9.32 5.01 18.88
N PHE A 65 -9.04 3.80 19.37
CA PHE A 65 -9.61 3.28 20.61
C PHE A 65 -9.19 4.08 21.85
N VAL A 66 -7.90 4.39 22.00
CA VAL A 66 -7.38 5.21 23.12
C VAL A 66 -8.07 6.57 23.15
N ARG A 67 -8.16 7.21 21.97
CA ARG A 67 -8.84 8.50 21.80
C ARG A 67 -10.34 8.41 22.09
N LEU A 68 -11.00 7.33 21.69
CA LEU A 68 -12.42 7.10 21.98
C LEU A 68 -12.69 6.92 23.48
N LEU A 69 -11.76 6.27 24.20
CA LEU A 69 -11.83 6.06 25.64
C LEU A 69 -11.49 7.32 26.47
N GLY A 70 -11.08 8.41 25.81
CA GLY A 70 -10.86 9.71 26.45
C GLY A 70 -9.54 9.85 27.21
N PHE A 71 -8.56 8.99 26.92
CA PHE A 71 -7.17 9.13 27.40
C PHE A 71 -6.34 10.02 26.47
#